data_AF-A0AAV7X0J6-F1
#
_entry.id   AF-A0AAV7X0J6-F1
#
_cell.length_a   1.000
_cell.length_b   1.000
_cell.length_c   1.000
_cell.angle_alpha   90.00
_cell.angle_beta   90.00
_cell.angle_gamma   90.00
#
_symmetry.space_group_name_H-M   'P 1'
#
loop_
_entity.id
_entity.type
_entity.pdbx_description
1 polymer ?
#
loop_
_entity_poly.entity_id
_entity_poly.type
_entity_poly.pdbx_seq_one_letter_code
_entity_poly.pdbx_strand_id
1 'polypeptide(L)'
;MYEEDLEGDEGYFYEETHASSFEQDLVHALDADVRQTVNDALAKAITPLKHHLYRFAQQQGWLPPKRGMIEVTHISTLQTRSKKRRIVSMVRVPRKINRKLRILRWRRYCHRFPEHRKLPRNILSMTNLDLLVEKMVQRLTYRRRLSYNTTSNKTRLSRTPGNRIVYLYTKKVGKAPKSACGICPGRLRGIRAVRPKVLMRLSKTKKHVSRAYGGSMCAKCVRDRIKRAFLIEEQKIVVKVLKAQAQSQKTK
;
A
#
# COMPACT_ATOMS: atom_id res chain seq x y z
N MET A 1 27.27 -17.15 75.52
CA MET A 1 26.96 -16.66 74.17
C MET A 1 25.62 -15.96 74.25
N TYR A 2 25.67 -14.63 74.40
CA TYR A 2 24.54 -13.72 74.30
C TYR A 2 25.05 -12.52 73.51
N GLU A 3 24.57 -12.39 72.28
CA GLU A 3 24.75 -11.30 71.31
C GLU A 3 23.55 -11.44 70.36
N GLU A 4 22.86 -10.41 69.88
CA GLU A 4 22.64 -9.04 70.39
C GLU A 4 21.46 -8.50 69.56
N ASP A 5 20.38 -8.02 70.18
CA ASP A 5 19.26 -7.40 69.46
C ASP A 5 19.55 -5.90 69.27
N LEU A 6 19.78 -5.44 68.03
CA LEU A 6 19.68 -4.03 67.67
C LEU A 6 19.05 -3.81 66.27
N GLU A 7 17.77 -3.44 66.33
CA GLU A 7 17.18 -2.25 65.70
C GLU A 7 17.52 -1.89 64.24
N GLY A 8 16.47 -1.88 63.42
CA GLY A 8 16.02 -0.62 62.80
C GLY A 8 16.70 -0.18 61.50
N ASP A 9 16.02 -0.43 60.39
CA ASP A 9 15.96 0.53 59.29
C ASP A 9 14.61 0.38 58.56
N GLU A 10 13.59 1.09 59.07
CA GLU A 10 12.32 1.23 58.36
C GLU A 10 12.54 2.03 57.08
N GLY A 11 12.45 1.35 55.94
CA GLY A 11 12.64 1.93 54.62
C GLY A 11 11.63 3.05 54.34
N TYR A 12 12.06 4.29 54.53
CA TYR A 12 11.28 5.51 54.39
C TYR A 12 10.29 5.50 53.23
N PHE A 13 9.01 5.64 53.60
CA PHE A 13 7.92 6.06 52.73
C PHE A 13 8.34 7.32 51.95
N TYR A 14 8.47 7.19 50.63
CA TYR A 14 8.25 8.32 49.73
C TYR A 14 6.85 8.16 49.15
N GLU A 15 5.89 8.87 49.74
CA GLU A 15 4.66 9.21 49.05
C GLU A 15 5.03 10.02 47.80
N GLU A 16 5.04 9.37 46.64
CA GLU A 16 4.91 10.10 45.39
C GLU A 16 3.58 10.85 45.46
N THR A 17 3.66 12.16 45.63
CA THR A 17 2.52 13.05 45.57
C THR A 17 1.89 12.90 44.20
N HIS A 18 0.81 12.11 44.15
CA HIS A 18 -0.06 11.99 43.00
C HIS A 18 -0.67 13.36 42.73
N ALA A 19 0.03 14.20 41.96
CA ALA A 19 -0.56 15.29 41.20
C ALA A 19 -1.76 14.68 40.50
N SER A 20 -2.95 15.12 40.89
CA SER A 20 -4.20 14.46 40.52
C SER A 20 -4.26 14.33 38.99
N SER A 21 -4.91 13.29 38.47
CA SER A 21 -5.05 13.11 37.01
C SER A 21 -5.61 14.37 36.35
N PHE A 22 -6.42 15.13 37.09
CA PHE A 22 -6.97 16.44 36.72
C PHE A 22 -5.90 17.52 36.44
N GLU A 23 -4.82 17.60 37.24
CA GLU A 23 -3.72 18.54 36.97
C GLU A 23 -2.89 18.13 35.75
N GLN A 24 -2.66 16.82 35.56
CA GLN A 24 -1.97 16.32 34.37
C GLN A 24 -2.80 16.53 33.09
N ASP A 25 -4.12 16.35 33.17
CA ASP A 25 -5.07 16.63 32.08
C ASP A 25 -5.13 18.14 31.78
N LEU A 26 -5.13 19.01 32.80
CA LEU A 26 -5.07 20.47 32.63
C LEU A 26 -3.78 20.93 31.96
N VAL A 27 -2.62 20.42 32.38
CA VAL A 27 -1.33 20.72 31.74
C VAL A 27 -1.35 20.24 30.28
N HIS A 28 -1.88 19.05 29.99
CA HIS A 28 -2.01 18.57 28.61
C HIS A 28 -3.02 19.36 27.76
N ALA A 29 -4.09 19.89 28.33
CA ALA A 29 -5.04 20.76 27.65
C ALA A 29 -4.39 22.11 27.29
N LEU A 30 -3.68 22.74 28.24
CA LEU A 30 -2.92 23.97 28.00
C LEU A 30 -1.86 23.78 26.91
N ASP A 31 -1.13 22.65 26.94
CA ASP A 31 -0.14 22.30 25.92
C ASP A 31 -0.77 22.06 24.53
N ALA A 32 -2.03 21.59 24.48
CA ALA A 32 -2.78 21.41 23.24
C ALA A 32 -3.26 22.75 22.66
N ASP A 33 -3.78 23.66 23.49
CA ASP A 33 -4.23 24.98 23.06
C ASP A 33 -3.06 25.88 22.62
N VAL A 34 -1.91 25.81 23.30
CA VAL A 34 -0.67 26.47 22.84
C VAL A 34 -0.22 25.92 21.48
N ARG A 35 -0.28 24.60 21.27
CA ARG A 35 0.02 24.02 19.94
C ARG A 35 -1.00 24.43 18.88
N GLN A 36 -2.29 24.51 19.23
CA GLN A 36 -3.35 24.89 18.29
C GLN A 36 -3.22 26.35 17.87
N THR A 37 -3.03 27.28 18.81
CA THR A 37 -2.78 28.70 18.55
C THR A 37 -1.51 28.94 17.73
N VAL A 38 -0.41 28.23 17.99
CA VAL A 38 0.81 28.27 17.16
C VAL A 38 0.53 27.75 15.74
N ASN A 39 -0.21 26.65 15.58
CA ASN A 39 -0.58 26.14 14.27
C ASN A 39 -1.48 27.10 13.49
N ASP A 40 -2.43 27.76 14.15
CA ASP A 40 -3.34 28.73 13.53
C ASP A 40 -2.62 30.05 13.19
N ALA A 41 -1.66 30.48 14.01
CA ALA A 41 -0.76 31.59 13.68
C ALA A 41 0.13 31.26 12.46
N LEU A 42 0.72 30.07 12.42
CA LEU A 42 1.48 29.59 11.26
C LEU A 42 0.59 29.46 10.01
N ALA A 43 -0.65 29.00 10.14
CA ALA A 43 -1.59 28.95 9.03
C ALA A 43 -1.91 30.35 8.48
N LYS A 44 -2.16 31.33 9.36
CA LYS A 44 -2.38 32.74 9.00
C LYS A 44 -1.16 33.37 8.31
N ALA A 45 0.06 33.06 8.76
CA ALA A 45 1.30 33.55 8.14
C ALA A 45 1.61 32.87 6.78
N ILE A 46 1.37 31.56 6.66
CA ILE A 46 1.75 30.77 5.48
C ILE A 46 0.72 30.88 4.34
N THR A 47 -0.56 31.14 4.64
CA THR A 47 -1.62 31.25 3.62
C THR A 47 -1.40 32.37 2.58
N PRO A 48 -1.05 33.63 2.94
CA PRO A 48 -0.73 34.65 1.94
C PRO A 48 0.51 34.28 1.12
N LEU A 49 1.58 33.76 1.75
CA LEU A 49 2.79 33.31 1.05
C LEU A 49 2.49 32.19 0.04
N LYS A 50 1.66 31.20 0.40
CA LYS A 50 1.18 30.17 -0.54
C LYS A 50 0.39 30.77 -1.70
N HIS A 51 -0.42 31.80 -1.46
CA HIS A 51 -1.19 32.46 -2.51
C HIS A 51 -0.31 33.30 -3.45
N HIS A 52 0.69 34.02 -2.91
CA HIS A 52 1.70 34.74 -3.71
C HIS A 52 2.54 33.78 -4.56
N LEU A 53 3.07 32.70 -3.98
CA LEU A 53 3.80 31.66 -4.71
C LEU A 53 2.94 31.00 -5.80
N TYR A 54 1.65 30.79 -5.53
CA TYR A 54 0.70 30.25 -6.51
C TYR A 54 0.42 31.23 -7.66
N ARG A 55 0.23 32.53 -7.39
CA ARG A 55 0.08 33.57 -8.42
C ARG A 55 1.37 33.76 -9.23
N PHE A 56 2.53 33.78 -8.58
CA PHE A 56 3.82 33.86 -9.27
C PHE A 56 4.04 32.65 -10.18
N ALA A 57 3.77 31.43 -9.71
CA ALA A 57 3.84 30.22 -10.52
C ALA A 57 2.78 30.15 -11.64
N GLN A 58 1.69 30.92 -11.57
CA GLN A 58 0.76 31.13 -12.69
C GLN A 58 1.30 32.13 -13.70
N GLN A 59 1.90 33.25 -13.26
CA GLN A 59 2.58 34.21 -14.14
C GLN A 59 3.74 33.57 -14.91
N GLN A 60 4.51 32.70 -14.27
CA GLN A 60 5.58 31.91 -14.91
C GLN A 60 5.06 30.70 -15.72
N GLY A 61 3.74 30.49 -15.82
CA GLY A 61 3.12 29.41 -16.58
C GLY A 61 3.31 27.98 -16.03
N TRP A 62 3.84 27.84 -14.81
CA TRP A 62 4.13 26.53 -14.18
C TRP A 62 2.87 25.84 -13.65
N LEU A 63 1.85 26.62 -13.27
CA LEU A 63 0.56 26.15 -12.78
C LEU A 63 -0.60 26.72 -13.62
N PRO A 64 -1.62 25.91 -13.97
CA PRO A 64 -2.79 26.42 -14.69
C PRO A 64 -3.67 27.30 -13.78
N PRO A 65 -4.46 28.22 -14.36
CA PRO A 65 -5.48 28.96 -13.62
C PRO A 65 -6.51 28.01 -13.00
N LYS A 66 -7.00 28.33 -11.79
CA LYS A 66 -8.10 27.59 -11.16
C LYS A 66 -9.36 27.81 -12.00
N ARG A 67 -9.84 26.75 -12.67
CA ARG A 67 -11.14 26.79 -13.35
C ARG A 67 -12.23 26.89 -12.30
N GLY A 68 -13.09 27.92 -12.40
CA GLY A 68 -14.38 27.92 -11.73
C GLY A 68 -15.24 26.76 -12.24
N MET A 69 -16.24 26.38 -11.45
CA MET A 69 -17.29 25.46 -11.91
C MET A 69 -18.07 26.14 -13.04
N ILE A 70 -17.98 25.60 -14.25
CA ILE A 70 -18.88 25.89 -15.37
C ILE A 70 -19.34 24.55 -15.91
N GLU A 71 -20.59 24.54 -16.37
CA GLU A 71 -21.42 23.37 -16.59
C GLU A 71 -20.96 22.46 -17.73
N VAL A 72 -21.60 21.30 -17.78
CA VAL A 72 -21.43 20.31 -18.84
C VAL A 72 -21.93 20.88 -20.16
N THR A 73 -21.08 20.93 -21.20
CA THR A 73 -21.40 20.37 -22.54
C THR A 73 -20.22 20.44 -23.54
N HIS A 74 -20.12 19.36 -24.33
CA HIS A 74 -19.59 19.29 -25.71
C HIS A 74 -18.10 19.58 -26.12
N ILE A 75 -17.54 18.55 -26.78
CA ILE A 75 -16.69 18.61 -28.01
C ILE A 75 -15.18 18.97 -27.87
N SER A 76 -14.40 17.92 -27.59
CA SER A 76 -13.30 17.37 -28.44
C SER A 76 -11.91 18.03 -28.59
N THR A 77 -10.93 17.15 -28.92
CA THR A 77 -9.53 17.38 -29.37
C THR A 77 -8.53 17.93 -28.33
N LEU A 78 -7.51 17.14 -27.95
CA LEU A 78 -6.10 17.16 -28.46
C LEU A 78 -5.48 18.58 -28.36
N GLN A 79 -4.36 18.89 -27.70
CA GLN A 79 -3.18 18.11 -27.25
C GLN A 79 -2.34 19.04 -26.31
N THR A 80 -1.34 18.67 -25.49
CA THR A 80 -0.55 17.44 -25.19
C THR A 80 -0.27 17.37 -23.66
N ARG A 81 0.43 16.33 -23.15
CA ARG A 81 1.41 16.52 -22.05
C ARG A 81 2.50 15.43 -22.03
N SER A 82 3.75 15.85 -21.86
CA SER A 82 4.94 14.99 -21.82
C SER A 82 5.32 14.53 -20.40
N LYS A 83 6.26 13.57 -20.32
CA LYS A 83 7.03 13.07 -19.15
C LYS A 83 6.36 12.07 -18.18
N LYS A 84 6.57 10.79 -18.54
CA LYS A 84 7.07 9.68 -17.68
C LYS A 84 6.42 9.44 -16.30
N ARG A 85 5.53 8.44 -16.22
CA ARG A 85 5.62 7.37 -15.20
C ARG A 85 5.40 5.99 -15.85
N ARG A 86 6.29 5.03 -15.58
CA ARG A 86 6.14 3.63 -16.01
C ARG A 86 5.02 2.98 -15.21
N ILE A 87 3.83 2.90 -15.80
CA ILE A 87 2.74 2.04 -15.34
C ILE A 87 2.30 1.22 -16.55
N VAL A 88 2.44 -0.11 -16.47
CA VAL A 88 1.96 -1.04 -17.50
C VAL A 88 0.44 -1.16 -17.34
N SER A 89 -0.26 -0.11 -17.78
CA SER A 89 -1.70 -0.16 -18.01
C SER A 89 -1.93 -0.45 -19.49
N MET A 90 -2.65 -1.53 -19.79
CA MET A 90 -3.10 -1.83 -21.15
C MET A 90 -4.11 -0.77 -21.59
N VAL A 91 -3.62 0.33 -22.18
CA VAL A 91 -4.49 1.28 -22.87
C VAL A 91 -4.98 0.62 -24.16
N ARG A 92 -6.30 0.50 -24.27
CA ARG A 92 -6.99 -0.13 -25.41
C ARG A 92 -6.87 0.78 -26.64
N VAL A 93 -5.89 0.51 -27.51
CA VAL A 93 -5.66 1.29 -28.73
C VAL A 93 -6.92 1.28 -29.62
N PRO A 94 -7.42 2.44 -30.10
CA PRO A 94 -8.63 2.49 -30.91
C PRO A 94 -8.46 1.76 -32.25
N ARG A 95 -9.38 0.83 -32.54
CA ARG A 95 -9.28 -0.15 -33.64
C ARG A 95 -9.18 0.43 -35.07
N LYS A 96 -9.51 1.72 -35.29
CA LYS A 96 -9.60 2.31 -36.64
C LYS A 96 -8.24 2.55 -37.33
N ILE A 97 -7.15 2.79 -36.60
CA ILE A 97 -5.82 3.07 -37.20
C ILE A 97 -5.20 1.81 -37.82
N ASN A 98 -5.50 0.63 -37.27
CA ASN A 98 -4.85 -0.62 -37.66
C ASN A 98 -5.31 -1.21 -39.01
N ARG A 99 -6.38 -0.68 -39.63
CA ARG A 99 -6.89 -1.20 -40.92
C ARG A 99 -6.10 -0.65 -42.13
N LYS A 100 -5.83 0.66 -42.17
CA LYS A 100 -5.05 1.31 -43.25
C LYS A 100 -3.60 0.81 -43.28
N LEU A 101 -2.92 0.72 -42.13
CA LEU A 101 -1.54 0.22 -42.04
C LEU A 101 -1.42 -1.25 -42.48
N ARG A 102 -2.44 -2.09 -42.21
CA ARG A 102 -2.44 -3.49 -42.65
C ARG A 102 -2.63 -3.61 -44.17
N ILE A 103 -3.48 -2.78 -44.77
CA ILE A 103 -3.68 -2.72 -46.24
C ILE A 103 -2.41 -2.24 -46.95
N LEU A 104 -1.76 -1.19 -46.44
CA LEU A 104 -0.51 -0.67 -47.00
C LEU A 104 0.65 -1.67 -46.89
N ARG A 105 0.77 -2.38 -45.76
CA ARG A 105 1.77 -3.44 -45.59
C ARG A 105 1.51 -4.63 -46.53
N TRP A 106 0.24 -4.97 -46.79
CA TRP A 106 -0.13 -6.03 -47.73
C TRP A 106 0.13 -5.61 -49.20
N ARG A 107 -0.25 -4.40 -49.62
CA ARG A 107 0.08 -3.86 -50.96
C ARG A 107 1.60 -3.86 -51.22
N ARG A 108 2.42 -3.50 -50.23
CA ARG A 108 3.89 -3.52 -50.36
C ARG A 108 4.48 -4.95 -50.38
N TYR A 109 3.76 -5.95 -49.87
CA TYR A 109 4.16 -7.36 -49.94
C TYR A 109 3.81 -7.97 -51.32
N CYS A 110 2.59 -7.71 -51.83
CA CYS A 110 2.15 -8.18 -53.14
C CYS A 110 2.96 -7.60 -54.32
N HIS A 111 3.63 -6.46 -54.12
CA HIS A 111 4.51 -5.87 -55.15
C HIS A 111 5.90 -6.54 -55.24
N ARG A 112 6.28 -7.39 -54.27
CA ARG A 112 7.61 -8.01 -54.19
C ARG A 112 7.65 -9.48 -54.62
N PHE A 113 6.49 -10.14 -54.76
CA PHE A 113 6.38 -11.53 -55.23
C PHE A 113 5.19 -11.67 -56.21
N PRO A 114 5.43 -11.60 -57.55
CA PRO A 114 4.37 -11.64 -58.55
C PRO A 114 3.67 -13.00 -58.73
N GLU A 115 4.31 -14.10 -58.33
CA GLU A 115 3.90 -15.47 -58.71
C GLU A 115 2.62 -15.98 -58.02
N HIS A 116 2.17 -15.34 -56.94
CA HIS A 116 0.92 -15.74 -56.26
C HIS A 116 -0.37 -15.23 -56.95
N ARG A 117 -0.32 -14.93 -58.26
CA ARG A 117 -1.49 -14.49 -59.05
C ARG A 117 -2.21 -15.62 -59.81
N LYS A 118 -2.20 -16.84 -59.28
CA LYS A 118 -3.08 -17.94 -59.71
C LYS A 118 -4.14 -18.21 -58.64
N LEU A 119 -5.27 -17.50 -58.75
CA LEU A 119 -6.49 -17.83 -58.01
C LEU A 119 -7.08 -19.13 -58.59
N PRO A 120 -7.36 -20.18 -57.80
CA PRO A 120 -8.12 -21.32 -58.29
C PRO A 120 -9.56 -20.86 -58.60
N ARG A 121 -10.00 -21.10 -59.84
CA ARG A 121 -11.38 -20.88 -60.26
C ARG A 121 -12.25 -22.01 -59.71
N ASN A 122 -12.80 -21.83 -58.51
CA ASN A 122 -14.04 -22.47 -58.08
C ASN A 122 -14.58 -21.78 -56.82
N ILE A 123 -15.34 -20.70 -57.03
CA ILE A 123 -16.10 -20.00 -55.99
C ILE A 123 -17.58 -20.15 -56.35
N LEU A 124 -18.09 -21.39 -56.35
CA LEU A 124 -19.52 -21.71 -56.56
C LEU A 124 -19.92 -23.10 -56.01
N SER A 125 -19.31 -23.56 -54.92
CA SER A 125 -19.72 -24.80 -54.22
C SER A 125 -19.42 -24.83 -52.71
N MET A 126 -19.28 -23.66 -52.07
CA MET A 126 -19.37 -23.57 -50.61
C MET A 126 -20.75 -23.07 -50.22
N THR A 127 -21.67 -24.01 -50.03
CA THR A 127 -22.98 -23.75 -49.42
C THR A 127 -22.78 -23.09 -48.06
N ASN A 128 -23.19 -21.82 -47.95
CA ASN A 128 -23.09 -21.02 -46.72
C ASN A 128 -24.10 -21.49 -45.66
N LEU A 129 -23.85 -22.66 -45.07
CA LEU A 129 -24.68 -23.26 -44.01
C LEU A 129 -23.91 -23.57 -42.71
N ASP A 130 -22.58 -23.53 -42.71
CA ASP A 130 -21.75 -23.79 -41.53
C ASP A 130 -21.45 -22.55 -40.65
N LEU A 131 -21.92 -21.36 -41.02
CA LEU A 131 -21.49 -20.09 -40.41
C LEU A 131 -22.38 -19.56 -39.26
N LEU A 132 -23.48 -20.24 -38.92
CA LEU A 132 -24.37 -19.89 -37.80
C LEU A 132 -24.78 -21.08 -36.93
N VAL A 133 -23.92 -22.10 -36.79
CA VAL A 133 -23.99 -22.94 -35.59
C VAL A 133 -23.61 -22.08 -34.38
N GLU A 134 -24.62 -21.48 -33.73
CA GLU A 134 -24.44 -20.80 -32.45
C GLU A 134 -23.74 -21.78 -31.50
N LYS A 135 -22.47 -21.50 -31.22
CA LYS A 135 -21.58 -22.44 -30.53
C LYS A 135 -21.99 -22.52 -29.06
N MET A 136 -22.98 -23.37 -28.79
CA MET A 136 -23.79 -23.36 -27.57
C MET A 136 -22.89 -23.32 -26.33
N VAL A 137 -22.85 -22.16 -25.67
CA VAL A 137 -21.89 -21.90 -24.59
C VAL A 137 -22.26 -22.76 -23.39
N GLN A 138 -21.34 -23.63 -22.97
CA GLN A 138 -21.55 -24.53 -21.84
C GLN A 138 -21.90 -23.74 -20.57
N ARG A 139 -23.18 -23.83 -20.15
CA ARG A 139 -23.66 -23.32 -18.87
C ARG A 139 -23.19 -24.22 -17.73
N LEU A 140 -23.10 -23.67 -16.53
CA LEU A 140 -22.49 -24.32 -15.36
C LEU A 140 -23.36 -24.15 -14.11
N THR A 141 -23.50 -25.22 -13.34
CA THR A 141 -24.24 -25.24 -12.07
C THR A 141 -23.30 -25.36 -10.87
N TYR A 142 -23.70 -24.82 -9.71
CA TYR A 142 -22.94 -25.01 -8.48
C TYR A 142 -23.01 -26.46 -8.00
N ARG A 143 -21.90 -26.96 -7.46
CA ARG A 143 -21.75 -28.33 -6.90
C ARG A 143 -22.07 -28.42 -5.40
N ARG A 144 -22.78 -27.45 -4.84
CA ARG A 144 -23.11 -27.32 -3.41
C ARG A 144 -24.56 -26.87 -3.29
N ARG A 145 -25.19 -27.19 -2.16
CA ARG A 145 -26.54 -26.71 -1.81
C ARG A 145 -26.64 -25.18 -1.69
N LEU A 146 -25.54 -24.49 -1.38
CA LEU A 146 -25.50 -23.02 -1.32
C LEU A 146 -25.51 -22.42 -2.74
N SER A 147 -26.64 -21.83 -3.12
CA SER A 147 -26.88 -21.16 -4.40
C SER A 147 -26.29 -19.74 -4.48
N TYR A 148 -26.23 -19.02 -3.35
CA TYR A 148 -25.85 -17.60 -3.32
C TYR A 148 -24.35 -17.32 -3.56
N ASN A 149 -24.04 -16.17 -4.17
CA ASN A 149 -22.69 -15.72 -4.52
C ASN A 149 -21.92 -15.07 -3.34
N THR A 150 -21.90 -15.73 -2.19
CA THR A 150 -21.28 -15.21 -0.95
C THR A 150 -19.75 -15.24 -0.99
N THR A 151 -19.10 -14.62 0.00
CA THR A 151 -17.62 -14.64 0.11
C THR A 151 -17.03 -16.02 0.42
N SER A 152 -17.84 -17.00 0.89
CA SER A 152 -17.44 -18.40 1.11
C SER A 152 -17.67 -19.29 -0.12
N ASN A 153 -18.48 -18.84 -1.08
CA ASN A 153 -18.89 -19.63 -2.25
C ASN A 153 -18.18 -19.23 -3.56
N LYS A 154 -17.08 -18.47 -3.48
CA LYS A 154 -16.34 -18.03 -4.68
C LYS A 154 -15.69 -19.22 -5.41
N THR A 155 -15.95 -19.32 -6.71
CA THR A 155 -15.46 -20.37 -7.61
C THR A 155 -14.43 -19.82 -8.59
N ARG A 156 -13.68 -20.74 -9.22
CA ARG A 156 -12.92 -20.50 -10.45
C ARG A 156 -13.33 -21.54 -11.50
N LEU A 157 -13.24 -21.18 -12.77
CA LEU A 157 -13.40 -22.12 -13.88
C LEU A 157 -12.12 -22.95 -14.05
N SER A 158 -12.28 -24.24 -14.33
CA SER A 158 -11.21 -25.12 -14.76
C SER A 158 -11.72 -26.01 -15.88
N ARG A 159 -10.91 -26.21 -16.93
CA ARG A 159 -11.10 -27.35 -17.83
C ARG A 159 -10.58 -28.60 -17.14
N THR A 160 -11.27 -29.72 -17.33
CA THR A 160 -10.84 -31.06 -16.91
C THR A 160 -10.19 -31.79 -18.09
N PRO A 161 -9.42 -32.88 -17.86
CA PRO A 161 -8.87 -33.70 -18.95
C PRO A 161 -9.95 -34.24 -19.91
N GLY A 162 -11.12 -34.63 -19.38
CA GLY A 162 -12.30 -35.02 -20.18
C GLY A 162 -13.03 -33.87 -20.88
N ASN A 163 -12.32 -32.78 -21.22
CA ASN A 163 -12.80 -31.62 -21.97
C ASN A 163 -14.11 -30.96 -21.47
N ARG A 164 -14.38 -31.00 -20.15
CA ARG A 164 -15.54 -30.33 -19.53
C ARG A 164 -15.07 -29.11 -18.73
N ILE A 165 -15.81 -28.00 -18.79
CA ILE A 165 -15.59 -26.86 -17.88
C ILE A 165 -16.32 -27.16 -16.56
N VAL A 166 -15.65 -26.96 -15.42
CA VAL A 166 -16.20 -27.24 -14.08
C VAL A 166 -15.81 -26.15 -13.09
N TYR A 167 -16.69 -25.83 -12.14
CA TYR A 167 -16.34 -24.98 -11.00
C TYR A 167 -15.45 -25.70 -9.98
N LEU A 168 -14.32 -25.07 -9.65
CA LEU A 168 -13.52 -25.39 -8.47
C LEU A 168 -13.70 -24.30 -7.41
N TYR A 169 -14.06 -24.68 -6.19
CA TYR A 169 -14.20 -23.74 -5.07
C TYR A 169 -12.84 -23.21 -4.61
N THR A 170 -12.67 -21.90 -4.64
CA THR A 170 -11.45 -21.24 -4.20
C THR A 170 -11.39 -21.15 -2.66
N LYS A 171 -10.19 -21.17 -2.09
CA LYS A 171 -9.99 -20.87 -0.67
C LYS A 171 -9.86 -19.35 -0.52
N LYS A 172 -10.45 -18.75 0.52
CA LYS A 172 -10.28 -17.30 0.78
C LYS A 172 -8.79 -16.96 0.92
N VAL A 173 -8.35 -15.89 0.27
CA VAL A 173 -6.95 -15.46 0.26
C VAL A 173 -6.42 -15.17 1.68
N GLY A 174 -5.17 -15.57 1.92
CA GLY A 174 -4.44 -15.20 3.13
C GLY A 174 -3.91 -13.77 3.05
N LYS A 175 -3.45 -13.25 4.19
CA LYS A 175 -2.81 -11.92 4.30
C LYS A 175 -1.54 -12.08 5.13
N ALA A 176 -0.40 -11.57 4.64
CA ALA A 176 0.83 -11.52 5.42
C ALA A 176 0.67 -10.61 6.66
N PRO A 177 1.40 -10.86 7.77
CA PRO A 177 1.29 -10.04 8.98
C PRO A 177 1.62 -8.57 8.72
N LYS A 178 0.92 -7.67 9.43
CA LYS A 178 1.33 -6.28 9.60
C LYS A 178 2.50 -6.22 10.59
N SER A 179 3.29 -5.16 10.55
CA SER A 179 4.29 -4.89 11.59
C SER A 179 3.65 -4.42 12.89
N ALA A 180 4.09 -4.98 14.02
CA ALA A 180 3.64 -4.62 15.38
C ALA A 180 3.96 -3.18 15.82
N CYS A 181 4.69 -2.39 15.02
CA CYS A 181 5.00 -0.99 15.34
C CYS A 181 3.83 -0.01 15.15
N GLY A 182 2.70 -0.44 14.57
CA GLY A 182 1.52 0.40 14.29
C GLY A 182 1.70 1.42 13.15
N ILE A 183 2.86 2.09 13.11
CA ILE A 183 3.18 3.22 12.22
C ILE A 183 3.32 2.82 10.74
N CYS A 184 3.85 1.62 10.46
CA CYS A 184 4.09 1.19 9.07
C CYS A 184 2.84 0.54 8.45
N PRO A 185 2.31 1.06 7.32
CA PRO A 185 1.16 0.46 6.63
C PRO A 185 1.51 -0.84 5.86
N GLY A 186 2.80 -1.09 5.65
CA GLY A 186 3.31 -2.24 4.90
C GLY A 186 3.15 -3.58 5.64
N ARG A 187 3.06 -4.67 4.87
CA ARG A 187 3.12 -6.04 5.39
C ARG A 187 4.56 -6.54 5.43
N LEU A 188 4.84 -7.47 6.34
CA LEU A 188 6.18 -8.05 6.49
C LEU A 188 6.53 -8.95 5.29
N ARG A 189 7.75 -8.79 4.79
CA ARG A 189 8.33 -9.59 3.71
C ARG A 189 8.92 -10.90 4.28
N GLY A 190 9.08 -11.91 3.43
CA GLY A 190 9.61 -13.23 3.82
C GLY A 190 8.57 -14.19 4.44
N ILE A 191 7.40 -13.71 4.85
CA ILE A 191 6.35 -14.54 5.45
C ILE A 191 5.25 -14.85 4.44
N ARG A 192 4.84 -16.12 4.35
CA ARG A 192 3.82 -16.56 3.38
C ARG A 192 2.44 -16.04 3.76
N ALA A 193 1.75 -15.38 2.83
CA ALA A 193 0.39 -14.86 3.01
C ALA A 193 -0.67 -15.97 2.94
N VAL A 194 -0.76 -16.81 3.99
CA VAL A 194 -1.69 -17.94 4.08
C VAL A 194 -2.78 -17.72 5.14
N ARG A 195 -3.73 -18.67 5.27
CA ARG A 195 -4.75 -18.65 6.34
C ARG A 195 -4.17 -19.24 7.65
N PRO A 196 -4.64 -18.86 8.85
CA PRO A 196 -4.05 -19.31 10.13
C PRO A 196 -3.90 -20.83 10.28
N LYS A 197 -4.95 -21.62 9.99
CA LYS A 197 -4.89 -23.10 10.05
C LYS A 197 -3.91 -23.73 9.03
N VAL A 198 -3.54 -23.01 7.97
CA VAL A 198 -2.46 -23.41 7.04
C VAL A 198 -1.10 -22.95 7.57
N LEU A 199 -1.01 -21.77 8.18
CA LEU A 199 0.21 -21.25 8.82
C LEU A 199 0.71 -22.20 9.92
N MET A 200 -0.18 -22.81 10.71
CA MET A 200 0.18 -23.84 11.69
C MET A 200 0.99 -24.98 11.07
N ARG A 201 0.55 -25.48 9.90
CA ARG A 201 1.15 -26.61 9.16
C ARG A 201 2.44 -26.28 8.40
N LEU A 202 2.84 -25.02 8.30
CA LEU A 202 4.09 -24.65 7.63
C LEU A 202 5.33 -24.92 8.52
N SER A 203 6.50 -25.11 7.92
CA SER A 203 7.78 -25.19 8.66
C SER A 203 8.14 -23.85 9.32
N LYS A 204 8.89 -23.88 10.43
CA LYS A 204 9.25 -22.68 11.23
C LYS A 204 9.84 -21.56 10.37
N THR A 205 10.79 -21.89 9.48
CA THR A 205 11.45 -20.96 8.54
C THR A 205 10.51 -20.21 7.60
N LYS A 206 9.32 -20.76 7.29
CA LYS A 206 8.32 -20.13 6.41
C LYS A 206 7.38 -19.16 7.14
N LYS A 207 7.48 -19.07 8.48
CA LYS A 207 6.64 -18.24 9.37
C LYS A 207 7.31 -16.95 9.85
N HIS A 208 8.64 -16.87 9.82
CA HIS A 208 9.42 -15.76 10.38
C HIS A 208 10.66 -15.46 9.52
N VAL A 209 11.44 -14.45 9.91
CA VAL A 209 12.71 -14.07 9.25
C VAL A 209 13.81 -14.16 10.30
N SER A 210 15.01 -14.63 9.93
CA SER A 210 16.18 -14.79 10.79
C SER A 210 16.81 -13.45 11.22
N ARG A 211 16.15 -12.73 12.15
CA ARG A 211 16.67 -11.54 12.84
C ARG A 211 15.85 -11.21 14.09
N ALA A 212 16.35 -10.30 14.92
CA ALA A 212 15.59 -9.70 16.03
C ALA A 212 14.22 -9.16 15.57
N TYR A 213 13.17 -9.47 16.35
CA TYR A 213 11.76 -9.21 16.06
C TYR A 213 11.31 -9.71 14.66
N GLY A 214 11.96 -10.75 14.15
CA GLY A 214 11.71 -11.36 12.86
C GLY A 214 10.28 -11.88 12.74
N GLY A 215 9.48 -11.24 11.88
CA GLY A 215 8.08 -11.61 11.66
C GLY A 215 7.06 -10.97 12.60
N SER A 216 7.51 -10.19 13.58
CA SER A 216 6.67 -9.25 14.34
C SER A 216 6.84 -7.81 13.83
N MET A 217 8.07 -7.36 13.60
CA MET A 217 8.37 -5.96 13.26
C MET A 217 9.12 -5.81 11.93
N CYS A 218 9.00 -4.66 11.26
CA CYS A 218 9.73 -4.39 10.02
C CYS A 218 11.21 -4.03 10.28
N ALA A 219 12.08 -4.23 9.29
CA ALA A 219 13.52 -4.01 9.47
C ALA A 219 13.90 -2.52 9.67
N LYS A 220 13.07 -1.57 9.21
CA LYS A 220 13.26 -0.15 9.49
C LYS A 220 13.06 0.13 10.98
N CYS A 221 11.88 -0.16 11.53
CA CYS A 221 11.57 0.10 12.93
C CYS A 221 12.46 -0.66 13.93
N VAL A 222 13.00 -1.85 13.57
CA VAL A 222 13.98 -2.53 14.44
C VAL A 222 15.29 -1.74 14.52
N ARG A 223 15.82 -1.25 13.39
CA ARG A 223 17.02 -0.37 13.40
C ARG A 223 16.74 0.93 14.14
N ASP A 224 15.58 1.54 13.92
CA ASP A 224 15.20 2.79 14.59
C ASP A 224 15.07 2.58 16.12
N ARG A 225 14.56 1.42 16.58
CA ARG A 225 14.53 1.06 18.00
C ARG A 225 15.91 0.86 18.60
N ILE A 226 16.82 0.14 17.91
CA ILE A 226 18.19 -0.07 18.37
C ILE A 226 18.90 1.29 18.54
N LYS A 227 18.81 2.18 17.55
CA LYS A 227 19.40 3.53 17.62
C LYS A 227 18.81 4.37 18.76
N ARG A 228 17.48 4.35 18.94
CA ARG A 228 16.82 5.10 20.02
C ARG A 228 17.20 4.58 21.40
N ALA A 229 17.19 3.27 21.60
CA ALA A 229 17.57 2.65 22.87
C ALA A 229 19.00 3.04 23.26
N PHE A 230 19.94 2.90 22.31
CA PHE A 230 21.33 3.33 22.51
C PHE A 230 21.44 4.81 22.89
N LEU A 231 20.90 5.72 22.08
CA LEU A 231 21.02 7.16 22.33
C LEU A 231 20.34 7.61 23.64
N ILE A 232 19.28 6.94 24.07
CA ILE A 232 18.61 7.22 25.35
C ILE A 232 19.49 6.78 26.53
N GLU A 233 20.16 5.63 26.46
CA GLU A 233 21.09 5.22 27.52
C GLU A 233 22.35 6.11 27.56
N GLU A 234 22.92 6.46 26.41
CA GLU A 234 24.02 7.44 26.34
C GLU A 234 23.62 8.79 26.97
N GLN A 235 22.42 9.30 26.63
CA GLN A 235 21.91 10.55 27.21
C GLN A 235 21.70 10.44 28.73
N LYS A 236 21.22 9.30 29.24
CA LYS A 236 21.11 9.05 30.69
C LYS A 236 22.47 9.07 31.38
N ILE A 237 23.50 8.48 30.77
CA ILE A 237 24.87 8.48 31.32
C ILE A 237 25.41 9.92 31.38
N VAL A 238 25.28 10.69 30.30
CA VAL A 238 25.69 12.10 30.27
C VAL A 238 24.97 12.92 31.35
N VAL A 239 23.66 12.75 31.51
CA VAL A 239 22.87 13.43 32.57
C VAL A 239 23.34 13.03 33.97
N LYS A 240 23.71 11.76 34.21
CA LYS A 240 24.28 11.33 35.49
C LYS A 240 25.65 11.98 35.76
N VAL A 241 26.54 12.02 34.77
CA VAL A 241 27.87 12.63 34.91
C VAL A 241 27.76 14.13 35.17
N LEU A 242 26.90 14.85 34.45
CA LEU A 242 26.69 16.29 34.67
C LEU A 242 26.12 16.57 36.07
N LYS A 243 25.20 15.73 36.58
CA LYS A 243 24.71 15.83 37.96
C LYS A 243 25.82 15.61 38.99
N ALA A 244 26.66 14.60 38.81
CA ALA A 244 27.78 14.32 39.71
C ALA A 244 28.83 15.45 39.70
N GLN A 245 29.12 16.04 38.53
CA GLN A 245 30.00 17.22 38.41
C GLN A 245 29.40 18.45 39.10
N ALA A 246 28.10 18.71 38.92
CA ALA A 246 27.43 19.83 39.59
C ALA A 246 27.36 19.64 41.12
N GLN A 247 27.30 18.41 41.63
CA GLN A 247 27.41 18.11 43.06
C GLN A 247 28.83 18.37 43.57
N SER A 248 29.86 17.86 42.88
CA SER A 248 31.26 18.03 43.32
C SER A 248 31.76 19.48 43.29
N GLN A 249 31.17 20.32 42.45
CA GLN A 249 31.40 21.77 42.42
C GLN A 249 30.71 22.54 43.57
N LYS A 250 29.62 22.01 44.14
CA LYS A 250 28.92 22.63 45.28
C LYS A 250 29.54 22.28 46.63
N THR A 251 30.31 21.20 46.70
CA THR A 251 31.02 20.73 47.90
C THR A 251 32.44 21.31 48.02
N LYS A 252 32.82 22.23 47.13
CA LYS A 252 34.08 22.99 47.18
C LYS A 252 33.79 24.46 47.41
#